data_AF-A0A1M5QHI5-F1
#
_entry.id   AF-A0A1M5QHI5-F1
#
_cell.length_a   1.000
_cell.length_b   1.000
_cell.length_c   1.000
_cell.angle_alpha   90.00
_cell.angle_beta   90.00
_cell.angle_gamma   90.00
#
_symmetry.space_group_name_H-M   'P 1'
#
loop_
_entity.id
_entity.type
_entity.pdbx_description
1 polymer ?
#
loop_
_entity_poly.entity_id
_entity_poly.type
_entity_poly.pdbx_seq_one_letter_code
_entity_poly.pdbx_strand_id
1 'polypeptide(L)'
;MTTVEDKLTTEEWLAIRKEAGLRIDPATAHVTWRYAQVVDPYGVFPYDPEADCVGREYFARSPESDVWVSFSDLPKATLDALWNRADAMSMTICLSSSE
;
A
#
# COMPACT_ATOMS: atom_id res chain seq x y z
N MET A 1 -15.06 -33.98 4.12
CA MET A 1 -16.15 -33.42 3.30
C MET A 1 -15.82 -31.95 3.11
N THR A 2 -15.70 -31.56 1.84
CA THR A 2 -15.06 -30.37 1.25
C THR A 2 -15.07 -29.07 2.05
N THR A 3 -13.86 -28.60 2.41
CA THR A 3 -13.53 -27.21 2.71
C THR A 3 -13.91 -26.37 1.50
N VAL A 4 -15.04 -25.67 1.56
CA VAL A 4 -15.27 -24.55 0.65
C VAL A 4 -14.44 -23.40 1.20
N GLU A 5 -13.30 -23.13 0.58
CA GLU A 5 -12.66 -21.82 0.68
C GLU A 5 -13.69 -20.81 0.22
N ASP A 6 -14.35 -20.17 1.19
CA ASP A 6 -15.23 -19.05 0.97
C ASP A 6 -14.37 -17.93 0.38
N LYS A 7 -14.39 -17.82 -0.95
CA LYS A 7 -13.67 -16.76 -1.66
C LYS A 7 -14.39 -15.48 -1.29
N LEU A 8 -13.78 -14.71 -0.39
CA LEU A 8 -14.21 -13.35 -0.06
C LEU A 8 -14.54 -12.59 -1.33
N THR A 9 -15.64 -11.86 -1.30
CA THR A 9 -15.97 -10.93 -2.39
C THR A 9 -14.88 -9.86 -2.50
N THR A 10 -14.75 -9.23 -3.67
CA THR A 10 -13.81 -8.12 -3.87
C THR A 10 -14.02 -7.01 -2.84
N GLU A 11 -15.28 -6.74 -2.48
CA GLU A 11 -15.64 -5.71 -1.50
C GLU A 11 -15.15 -6.06 -0.08
N GLU A 12 -15.35 -7.30 0.37
CA GLU A 12 -14.86 -7.76 1.67
C GLU A 12 -13.33 -7.80 1.72
N TRP A 13 -12.70 -8.24 0.62
CA TRP A 13 -11.25 -8.26 0.49
C TRP A 13 -10.62 -6.87 0.53
N LEU A 14 -11.30 -5.86 -0.05
CA LEU A 14 -10.92 -4.45 0.02
C LEU A 14 -11.20 -3.86 1.41
N ALA A 15 -12.31 -4.22 2.05
CA ALA A 15 -12.64 -3.76 3.39
C ALA A 15 -11.58 -4.18 4.43
N ILE A 16 -11.08 -5.43 4.35
CA ILE A 16 -9.98 -5.91 5.20
C ILE A 16 -8.72 -5.05 5.04
N ARG A 17 -8.41 -4.62 3.81
CA ARG A 17 -7.24 -3.75 3.53
C ARG A 17 -7.42 -2.35 4.04
N LYS A 18 -8.61 -1.77 3.92
CA LYS A 18 -8.92 -0.46 4.50
C LYS A 18 -8.78 -0.50 6.02
N GLU A 19 -9.32 -1.52 6.66
CA GLU A 19 -9.16 -1.76 8.10
C GLU A 19 -7.69 -1.97 8.51
N ALA A 20 -6.93 -2.73 7.72
CA ALA A 20 -5.49 -2.89 7.95
C ALA A 20 -4.75 -1.56 7.82
N GLY A 21 -5.11 -0.73 6.83
CA GLY A 21 -4.54 0.60 6.59
C GLY A 21 -4.72 1.56 7.75
N LEU A 22 -5.85 1.47 8.47
CA LEU A 22 -6.10 2.24 9.70
C LEU A 22 -5.17 1.85 10.85
N ARG A 23 -4.62 0.64 10.83
CA ARG A 23 -3.74 0.10 11.88
C ARG A 23 -2.26 0.25 11.53
N ILE A 24 -1.93 0.82 10.37
CA ILE A 24 -0.54 1.04 9.97
C ILE A 24 0.04 2.18 10.80
N ASP A 25 1.06 1.87 11.58
CA ASP A 25 1.93 2.85 12.22
C ASP A 25 2.99 3.35 11.22
N PRO A 26 2.95 4.63 10.81
CA PRO A 26 3.90 5.17 9.83
C PRO A 26 5.37 5.11 10.29
N ALA A 27 5.64 5.09 11.59
CA ALA A 27 7.00 5.04 12.13
C ALA A 27 7.67 3.67 11.90
N THR A 28 6.89 2.59 11.93
CA THR A 28 7.38 1.21 11.85
C THR A 28 6.97 0.49 10.57
N ALA A 29 6.05 1.06 9.79
CA ALA A 29 5.57 0.48 8.55
C ALA A 29 6.71 0.16 7.57
N HIS A 30 6.53 -0.97 6.87
CA HIS A 30 7.30 -1.28 5.67
C HIS A 30 6.63 -0.65 4.47
N VAL A 31 7.42 0.03 3.63
CA VAL A 31 6.96 0.64 2.39
C VAL A 31 7.67 -0.04 1.22
N THR A 32 6.91 -0.37 0.18
CA THR A 32 7.44 -0.85 -1.10
C THR A 32 6.73 -0.16 -2.25
N TRP A 33 7.29 -0.26 -3.45
CA TRP A 33 6.66 0.23 -4.67
C TRP A 33 6.69 -0.84 -5.76
N ARG A 34 5.69 -0.82 -6.64
CA ARG A 34 5.65 -1.63 -7.86
C ARG A 34 4.95 -0.88 -8.98
N TYR A 35 5.20 -1.30 -10.22
CA TYR A 35 4.37 -0.86 -11.33
C TYR A 35 3.03 -1.60 -11.27
N ALA A 36 1.94 -0.84 -11.26
CA ALA A 36 0.58 -1.36 -11.26
C ALA A 36 -0.36 -0.39 -12.00
N GLN A 37 -1.58 -0.84 -12.28
CA GLN A 37 -2.63 0.04 -12.81
C GLN A 37 -2.96 1.10 -11.76
N VAL A 38 -2.89 2.38 -12.13
CA VAL A 38 -3.19 3.51 -11.24
C VAL A 38 -4.64 3.45 -10.75
N VAL A 39 -5.55 3.01 -11.62
CA VAL A 39 -6.98 2.85 -11.33
C VAL A 39 -7.30 1.61 -10.50
N ASP A 40 -6.47 0.56 -10.63
CA ASP A 40 -6.65 -0.70 -9.93
C ASP A 40 -5.29 -1.23 -9.45
N PRO A 41 -4.75 -0.64 -8.36
CA PRO A 41 -3.44 -1.01 -7.84
C PRO A 41 -3.39 -2.45 -7.34
N TYR A 42 -4.52 -3.13 -7.18
CA TYR A 42 -4.61 -4.52 -6.73
C TYR A 42 -4.89 -5.53 -7.85
N GLY A 43 -5.38 -5.09 -9.02
CA GLY A 43 -5.75 -5.98 -10.12
C GLY A 43 -7.00 -6.83 -9.81
N VAL A 44 -7.93 -6.28 -9.02
CA VAL A 44 -9.15 -6.98 -8.59
C VAL A 44 -10.34 -6.75 -9.52
N PHE A 45 -10.28 -5.71 -10.35
CA PHE A 45 -11.33 -5.39 -11.31
C PHE A 45 -11.01 -6.00 -12.68
N PRO A 46 -12.04 -6.33 -13.48
CA PRO A 46 -11.81 -6.79 -14.85
C PRO A 46 -11.02 -5.74 -15.63
N TYR A 47 -10.08 -6.20 -16.46
CA TYR A 47 -9.24 -5.32 -17.27
C TYR A 47 -10.10 -4.46 -18.21
N ASP A 48 -9.89 -3.15 -18.12
CA ASP A 48 -10.50 -2.17 -18.99
C ASP A 48 -9.39 -1.44 -19.78
N PRO A 49 -9.39 -1.53 -21.12
CA PRO A 49 -8.34 -0.94 -21.93
C PRO A 49 -8.37 0.60 -21.96
N GLU A 50 -9.50 1.24 -21.64
CA GLU A 50 -9.58 2.70 -21.52
C GLU A 50 -9.00 3.18 -20.18
N ALA A 51 -8.94 2.29 -19.19
CA ALA A 51 -8.35 2.52 -17.88
C ALA A 51 -6.91 1.97 -17.74
N ASP A 52 -6.26 1.62 -18.85
CA ASP A 52 -4.89 1.08 -18.89
C ASP A 52 -3.85 2.18 -18.68
N CYS A 53 -3.67 2.56 -17.42
CA CYS A 53 -2.69 3.55 -16.99
C CYS A 53 -1.77 2.90 -15.95
N VAL A 54 -0.57 2.49 -16.37
CA VAL A 54 0.43 1.92 -15.47
C VAL A 54 1.28 3.03 -14.85
N GLY A 55 1.29 3.08 -13.53
CA GLY A 55 2.05 4.02 -12.73
C GLY A 55 2.90 3.33 -11.67
N ARG A 56 3.70 4.14 -10.97
CA ARG A 56 4.41 3.68 -9.79
C ARG A 56 3.48 3.80 -8.58
N GLU A 57 2.98 2.66 -8.12
CA GLU A 57 2.09 2.56 -6.97
C GLU A 57 2.86 2.16 -5.73
N TYR A 58 2.58 2.85 -4.62
CA TYR A 58 3.22 2.65 -3.33
C TYR A 58 2.30 1.85 -2.41
N PHE A 59 2.89 0.93 -1.66
CA PHE A 59 2.19 0.06 -0.72
C PHE A 59 2.86 0.13 0.64
N ALA A 60 2.05 0.17 1.70
CA ALA A 60 2.50 0.08 3.07
C ALA A 60 1.92 -1.17 3.74
N ARG A 61 2.67 -1.72 4.69
CA ARG A 61 2.17 -2.74 5.62
C ARG A 61 2.70 -2.50 7.03
N SER A 62 1.93 -2.95 8.03
CA SER A 62 2.42 -3.08 9.39
C SER A 62 3.44 -4.21 9.47
N PRO A 63 4.50 -4.12 10.29
CA PRO A 63 5.41 -5.24 10.53
C PRO A 63 4.71 -6.47 11.12
N GLU A 64 3.56 -6.28 11.77
CA GLU A 64 2.75 -7.34 12.39
C GLU A 64 1.69 -7.94 11.45
N SER A 65 1.56 -7.43 10.22
CA SER A 65 0.55 -7.87 9.26
C SER A 65 1.15 -8.11 7.88
N ASP A 66 0.77 -9.21 7.24
CA ASP A 66 1.16 -9.52 5.86
C ASP A 66 0.28 -8.83 4.80
N VAL A 67 -0.65 -7.96 5.24
CA VAL A 67 -1.55 -7.22 4.34
C VAL A 67 -0.86 -5.96 3.82
N TRP A 68 -0.59 -5.94 2.51
CA TRP A 68 -0.15 -4.74 1.80
C TRP A 68 -1.35 -3.87 1.41
N VAL A 69 -1.28 -2.60 1.77
CA VAL A 69 -2.31 -1.59 1.52
C VAL A 69 -1.72 -0.51 0.61
N SER A 70 -2.40 -0.21 -0.49
CA SER A 70 -2.05 0.89 -1.38
C SER A 70 -2.15 2.21 -0.63
N PHE A 71 -1.25 3.14 -0.94
CA PHE A 71 -1.27 4.49 -0.37
C PHE A 71 -2.60 5.20 -0.62
N SER A 72 -3.29 4.89 -1.73
CA SER A 72 -4.62 5.43 -2.05
C SER A 72 -5.72 5.03 -1.06
N ASP A 73 -5.55 3.92 -0.33
CA ASP A 73 -6.48 3.46 0.71
C ASP A 73 -6.10 3.92 2.12
N LEU A 74 -4.94 4.58 2.29
CA LEU A 74 -4.50 5.06 3.59
C LEU A 74 -5.17 6.37 3.97
N PRO A 75 -5.46 6.59 5.26
CA PRO A 75 -5.88 7.91 5.72
C PRO A 75 -4.76 8.92 5.43
N LYS A 76 -5.16 10.12 4.98
CA LYS A 76 -4.23 11.18 4.56
C LYS A 76 -3.13 11.48 5.58
N ALA A 77 -3.46 11.42 6.88
CA ALA A 77 -2.49 11.64 7.95
C ALA A 77 -1.37 10.58 7.97
N THR A 78 -1.71 9.30 7.78
CA THR A 78 -0.74 8.22 7.70
C THR A 78 0.10 8.34 6.43
N LEU A 79 -0.54 8.68 5.30
CA LEU A 79 0.16 8.90 4.04
C LEU A 79 1.19 10.03 4.14
N ASP A 80 0.82 11.17 4.73
CA ASP A 80 1.72 12.31 4.93
C ASP A 80 2.91 11.95 5.83
N ALA A 81 2.65 11.23 6.93
CA ALA A 81 3.70 10.76 7.83
C ALA A 81 4.68 9.78 7.14
N LEU A 82 4.18 8.88 6.28
CA LEU A 82 5.02 7.98 5.49
C LEU A 82 5.88 8.74 4.48
N TRP A 83 5.32 9.75 3.80
CA TRP A 83 6.07 10.58 2.85
C TRP A 83 7.14 11.43 3.53
N ASN A 84 6.79 12.08 4.63
CA ASN A 84 7.75 12.87 5.42
C ASN A 84 8.90 12.00 5.93
N ARG A 85 8.62 10.75 6.32
CA ARG A 85 9.66 9.79 6.72
C ARG A 85 10.57 9.41 5.55
N ALA A 86 10.00 9.14 4.37
CA ALA A 86 10.78 8.80 3.18
C ALA A 86 11.68 9.97 2.74
N ASP A 87 11.16 11.19 2.78
CA ASP A 87 11.91 12.43 2.51
C ASP A 87 13.03 12.63 3.53
N ALA A 88 12.74 12.52 4.83
CA ALA A 88 13.72 12.64 5.90
C ALA A 88 14.81 11.55 5.82
N MET A 89 14.46 10.33 5.43
CA MET A 89 15.41 9.24 5.21
C MET A 89 16.30 9.55 3.99
N SER A 90 15.73 10.10 2.91
CA SER A 90 16.50 10.53 1.73
C SER A 90 17.49 11.64 2.07
N MET A 91 17.12 12.55 2.98
CA MET A 91 17.96 13.66 3.43
C MET A 91 19.04 13.21 4.42
N THR A 92 18.74 12.21 5.26
CA THR A 92 19.69 11.64 6.22
C THR A 92 20.82 10.86 5.55
N ILE A 93 20.55 10.12 4.46
CA ILE A 93 21.58 9.39 3.68
C ILE A 93 22.58 10.36 3.04
N CYS A 94 22.13 11.54 2.59
CA CYS A 94 23.02 12.57 2.04
C CYS A 94 23.92 13.20 3.12
N LEU A 95 23.46 13.32 4.36
CA LEU A 95 24.23 13.92 5.45
C LEU A 95 25.30 12.97 6.01
N SER A 96 25.10 11.65 5.93
CA SER A 96 26.10 10.66 6.39
C SER A 96 27.21 10.37 5.38
N SER A 97 27.20 11.02 4.21
CA SER A 97 28.23 10.86 3.16
C SER A 97 29.26 12.00 3.15
N SER A 98 29.22 12.89 4.15
CA SER A 98 30.15 14.01 4.32
C SER A 98 30.86 13.94 5.68
N GLU A 99 31.54 12.84 5.98
CA GLU A 99 32.57 12.77 7.04
C GLU A 99 33.78 11.96 6.54
#